data_AF-A0A1N6GAQ1-F1
#
_entry.id   AF-A0A1N6GAQ1-F1
#
_cell.length_a   1.000
_cell.length_b   1.000
_cell.length_c   1.000
_cell.angle_alpha   90.00
_cell.angle_beta   90.00
_cell.angle_gamma   90.00
#
_symmetry.space_group_name_H-M   'P 1'
#
loop_
_entity.id
_entity.type
_entity.pdbx_description
1 polymer ?
#
loop_
_entity_poly.entity_id
_entity_poly.type
_entity_poly.pdbx_seq_one_letter_code
_entity_poly.pdbx_strand_id
1 'polypeptide(L)'
;MNKQDFQSEHLKQLPLRAIVAFSARCARRVQALSELPDGHPGRERLREDVEAALHMAEGFASGSTTPCSDSVGEALDASRLVAGMPLRAEKAAAAASEAAHAAASAWHLTESREAEQGEPRELKTTEARKSLGGLALVTADLAARNAFAAAVAAYQAVGLNNEDFTAAALHDYDELLRLKLGRYPEAGDPIDPSPRGPLGPL
;
A
#
# COMPACT_ATOMS: atom_id res chain seq x y z
N MET A 1 4.70 -14.92 -16.45
CA MET A 1 5.48 -13.68 -16.29
C MET A 1 6.83 -14.06 -15.71
N ASN A 2 7.95 -13.73 -16.34
CA ASN A 2 9.27 -14.05 -15.77
C ASN A 2 9.48 -13.23 -14.50
N LYS A 3 10.04 -13.83 -13.44
CA LYS A 3 10.26 -13.17 -12.13
C LYS A 3 11.06 -11.86 -12.25
N GLN A 4 11.82 -11.68 -13.33
CA GLN A 4 12.68 -10.51 -13.59
C GLN A 4 11.94 -9.31 -14.23
N ASP A 5 10.68 -9.48 -14.66
CA ASP A 5 9.97 -8.45 -15.40
C ASP A 5 8.87 -7.74 -14.58
N PHE A 6 8.63 -8.13 -13.33
CA PHE A 6 7.58 -7.49 -12.52
C PHE A 6 7.98 -6.05 -12.17
N GLN A 7 7.19 -5.11 -12.64
CA GLN A 7 7.39 -3.66 -12.52
C GLN A 7 6.12 -2.99 -12.03
N SER A 8 6.22 -1.76 -11.52
CA SER A 8 5.08 -0.97 -11.06
C SER A 8 3.95 -0.85 -12.10
N GLU A 9 4.27 -0.87 -13.40
CA GLU A 9 3.26 -0.82 -14.48
C GLU A 9 2.35 -2.05 -14.49
N HIS A 10 2.80 -3.20 -13.99
CA HIS A 10 1.94 -4.39 -13.88
C HIS A 10 0.85 -4.21 -12.84
N LEU A 11 1.09 -3.43 -11.77
CA LEU A 11 0.09 -3.12 -10.77
C LEU A 11 -1.04 -2.27 -11.34
N LYS A 12 -0.82 -1.50 -12.42
CA LYS A 12 -1.86 -0.70 -13.08
C LYS A 12 -2.91 -1.55 -13.82
N GLN A 13 -2.79 -2.87 -13.82
CA GLN A 13 -3.87 -3.78 -14.23
C GLN A 13 -4.93 -3.96 -13.12
N LEU A 14 -4.63 -3.53 -11.90
CA LEU A 14 -5.51 -3.59 -10.74
C LEU A 14 -6.10 -2.21 -10.42
N PRO A 15 -7.33 -2.14 -9.88
CA PRO A 15 -7.84 -0.91 -9.28
C PRO A 15 -7.08 -0.55 -8.00
N LEU A 16 -7.19 0.69 -7.53
CA LEU A 16 -6.35 1.20 -6.44
C LEU A 16 -6.48 0.43 -5.13
N ARG A 17 -7.68 -0.02 -4.75
CA ARG A 17 -7.87 -0.83 -3.53
C ARG A 17 -7.14 -2.16 -3.62
N ALA A 18 -7.14 -2.79 -4.80
CA ALA A 18 -6.40 -4.03 -5.05
C ALA A 18 -4.88 -3.81 -5.05
N ILE A 19 -4.40 -2.68 -5.59
CA ILE A 19 -2.98 -2.28 -5.52
C ILE A 19 -2.53 -2.14 -4.05
N VAL A 20 -3.33 -1.48 -3.22
CA VAL A 20 -3.04 -1.29 -1.79
C VAL A 20 -3.18 -2.60 -1.01
N ALA A 21 -4.14 -3.45 -1.35
CA ALA A 21 -4.27 -4.79 -0.77
C ALA A 21 -3.02 -5.65 -1.02
N PHE A 22 -2.49 -5.61 -2.25
CA PHE A 22 -1.26 -6.30 -2.62
C PHE A 22 -0.07 -5.83 -1.79
N SER A 23 0.13 -4.51 -1.64
CA SER A 23 1.24 -3.97 -0.83
C SER A 23 1.09 -4.28 0.65
N ALA A 24 -0.13 -4.19 1.20
CA ALA A 24 -0.42 -4.55 2.59
C ALA A 24 -0.05 -6.02 2.87
N ARG A 25 -0.41 -6.95 1.98
CA ARG A 25 -0.05 -8.37 2.12
C ARG A 25 1.45 -8.63 2.00
N CYS A 26 2.14 -7.94 1.09
CA CYS A 26 3.60 -8.00 1.02
C CYS A 26 4.25 -7.56 2.34
N ALA A 27 3.81 -6.44 2.89
CA ALA A 27 4.31 -5.91 4.16
C ALA A 27 3.96 -6.83 5.35
N ARG A 28 2.74 -7.37 5.41
CA ARG A 28 2.28 -8.24 6.49
C ARG A 28 3.10 -9.54 6.57
N ARG A 29 3.51 -10.12 5.42
CA ARG A 29 4.40 -11.32 5.40
C ARG A 29 5.75 -11.10 6.07
N VAL A 30 6.24 -9.85 6.07
CA VAL A 30 7.56 -9.52 6.63
C VAL A 30 7.47 -8.80 7.96
N GLN A 31 6.26 -8.57 8.50
CA GLN A 31 6.04 -7.84 9.73
C GLN A 31 6.88 -8.39 10.90
N ALA A 32 6.92 -9.72 11.08
CA ALA A 32 7.70 -10.33 12.16
C ALA A 32 9.21 -10.01 12.08
N LEU A 33 9.72 -9.63 10.91
CA LEU A 33 11.12 -9.26 10.72
C LEU A 33 11.42 -7.82 11.17
N SER A 34 10.40 -6.99 11.41
CA SER A 34 10.60 -5.63 11.95
C SER A 34 10.84 -5.61 13.46
N GLU A 35 10.77 -6.75 14.14
CA GLU A 35 10.99 -6.83 15.58
C GLU A 35 12.44 -6.48 15.96
N LEU A 36 12.59 -5.55 16.91
CA LEU A 36 13.89 -5.21 17.49
C LEU A 36 14.25 -6.16 18.65
N PRO A 37 15.55 -6.33 18.96
CA PRO A 37 15.99 -7.14 20.10
C PRO A 37 15.32 -6.72 21.42
N ASP A 38 15.20 -7.67 22.35
CA ASP A 38 14.72 -7.40 23.71
C ASP A 38 15.53 -6.26 24.36
N GLY A 39 14.83 -5.34 25.03
CA GLY A 39 15.44 -4.20 25.71
C GLY A 39 15.79 -3.01 24.81
N HIS A 40 15.54 -3.07 23.50
CA HIS A 40 15.73 -1.91 22.63
C HIS A 40 14.69 -0.81 22.95
N PRO A 41 15.11 0.45 23.22
CA PRO A 41 14.19 1.51 23.70
C PRO A 41 13.09 1.87 22.68
N GLY A 42 13.37 1.71 21.39
CA GLY A 42 12.41 1.95 20.30
C GLY A 42 11.56 0.75 19.87
N ARG A 43 11.65 -0.41 20.54
CA ARG A 43 10.96 -1.64 20.09
C ARG A 43 9.45 -1.49 20.04
N GLU A 44 8.86 -1.03 21.14
CA GLU A 44 7.41 -0.95 21.26
C GLU A 44 6.83 0.09 20.30
N ARG A 45 7.47 1.27 20.25
CA ARG A 45 7.11 2.31 19.28
C ARG A 45 7.17 1.82 17.84
N LEU A 46 8.24 1.14 17.43
CA LEU A 46 8.35 0.61 16.06
C LEU A 46 7.24 -0.42 15.78
N ARG A 47 6.90 -1.27 16.75
CA ARG A 47 5.82 -2.27 16.63
C ARG A 47 4.47 -1.58 16.42
N GLU A 48 4.18 -0.56 17.21
CA GLU A 48 2.95 0.24 17.10
C GLU A 48 2.89 0.97 15.75
N ASP A 49 3.98 1.62 15.34
CA ASP A 49 4.04 2.35 14.08
C ASP A 49 3.84 1.43 12.85
N VAL A 50 4.47 0.24 12.86
CA VAL A 50 4.30 -0.77 11.80
C VAL A 50 2.87 -1.29 11.75
N GLU A 51 2.26 -1.57 12.90
CA GLU A 51 0.88 -2.06 12.95
C GLU A 51 -0.12 -0.99 12.51
N ALA A 52 0.11 0.28 12.88
CA ALA A 52 -0.70 1.41 12.43
C ALA A 52 -0.61 1.61 10.92
N ALA A 53 0.60 1.52 10.34
CA ALA A 53 0.83 1.59 8.90
C ALA A 53 0.09 0.48 8.13
N LEU A 54 0.13 -0.75 8.64
CA LEU A 54 -0.59 -1.88 8.06
C LEU A 54 -2.10 -1.70 8.16
N HIS A 55 -2.63 -1.33 9.34
CA HIS A 55 -4.06 -1.06 9.52
C HIS A 55 -4.57 0.03 8.57
N MET A 56 -3.77 1.08 8.33
CA MET A 56 -4.10 2.11 7.36
C MET A 56 -4.23 1.51 5.94
N ALA A 57 -3.24 0.74 5.48
CA ALA A 57 -3.31 0.13 4.15
C ALA A 57 -4.51 -0.85 4.01
N GLU A 58 -4.70 -1.70 5.02
CA GLU A 58 -5.79 -2.68 5.05
C GLU A 58 -7.17 -2.03 5.12
N GLY A 59 -7.28 -0.91 5.85
CA GLY A 59 -8.49 -0.10 5.94
C GLY A 59 -8.92 0.47 4.59
N PHE A 60 -7.99 1.04 3.81
CA PHE A 60 -8.30 1.55 2.46
C PHE A 60 -8.78 0.43 1.54
N ALA A 61 -8.02 -0.68 1.51
CA ALA A 61 -8.34 -1.84 0.68
C ALA A 61 -9.74 -2.38 0.99
N SER A 62 -10.10 -2.46 2.27
CA SER A 62 -11.40 -2.93 2.76
C SER A 62 -12.53 -1.90 2.59
N GLY A 63 -12.25 -0.72 2.01
CA GLY A 63 -13.24 0.30 1.73
C GLY A 63 -13.60 1.20 2.92
N SER A 64 -12.77 1.26 3.95
CA SER A 64 -12.93 2.23 5.04
C SER A 64 -12.84 3.65 4.50
N THR A 65 -13.80 4.49 4.88
CA THR A 65 -13.88 5.90 4.46
C THR A 65 -13.12 6.83 5.39
N THR A 66 -12.61 6.33 6.52
CA THR A 66 -11.95 7.16 7.52
C THR A 66 -10.44 7.00 7.36
N PRO A 67 -9.73 7.97 6.74
CA PRO A 67 -8.29 8.03 6.88
C PRO A 67 -7.99 8.24 8.37
N CYS A 68 -7.15 7.40 8.95
CA CYS A 68 -6.72 7.58 10.34
C CYS A 68 -5.77 8.79 10.36
N SER A 69 -6.31 9.99 10.61
CA SER A 69 -5.65 11.29 10.41
C SER A 69 -4.34 11.44 11.16
N ASP A 70 -4.22 10.78 12.31
CA ASP A 70 -3.04 10.90 13.18
C ASP A 70 -1.96 9.89 12.78
N SER A 71 -2.34 8.81 12.08
CA SER A 71 -1.44 7.68 11.77
C SER A 71 -0.49 7.93 10.60
N VAL A 72 -0.78 8.85 9.67
CA VAL A 72 0.03 8.99 8.44
C VAL A 72 1.41 9.55 8.75
N GLY A 73 1.48 10.55 9.65
CA GLY A 73 2.74 11.14 10.10
C GLY A 73 3.55 10.20 10.99
N GLU A 74 2.88 9.41 11.84
CA GLU A 74 3.52 8.44 12.73
C GLU A 74 4.04 7.21 11.96
N ALA A 75 3.26 6.67 11.01
CA ALA A 75 3.67 5.60 10.10
C ALA A 75 4.84 6.01 9.17
N LEU A 76 4.95 7.31 8.88
CA LEU A 76 6.05 7.91 8.13
C LEU A 76 7.36 7.93 8.94
N ASP A 77 7.26 8.23 10.24
CA ASP A 77 8.39 8.31 11.16
C ASP A 77 8.95 6.93 11.54
N ALA A 78 8.14 5.87 11.45
CA ALA A 78 8.52 4.47 11.70
C ALA A 78 9.81 4.04 10.98
N SER A 79 9.98 4.52 9.73
CA SER A 79 11.12 4.18 8.88
C SER A 79 12.37 5.03 9.14
N ARG A 80 12.22 6.20 9.80
CA ARG A 80 13.23 7.25 9.79
C ARG A 80 14.12 7.34 11.03
N LEU A 81 13.90 6.57 12.11
CA LEU A 81 14.43 6.98 13.42
C LEU A 81 15.05 5.93 14.35
N VAL A 82 15.57 4.81 13.86
CA VAL A 82 16.41 3.95 14.71
C VAL A 82 17.79 3.77 14.11
N ALA A 83 18.69 4.69 14.46
CA ALA A 83 20.12 4.49 14.22
C ALA A 83 20.56 3.14 14.85
N GLY A 84 21.16 2.27 14.04
CA GLY A 84 21.61 0.95 14.49
C GLY A 84 20.59 -0.18 14.33
N MET A 85 19.45 0.04 13.67
CA MET A 85 18.51 -1.03 13.35
C MET A 85 19.16 -2.09 12.43
N PRO A 86 18.91 -3.40 12.63
CA PRO A 86 19.28 -4.41 11.66
C PRO A 86 18.63 -4.14 10.31
N LEU A 87 19.39 -4.25 9.22
CA LEU A 87 18.91 -3.96 7.86
C LEU A 87 17.58 -4.67 7.51
N ARG A 88 17.40 -5.93 7.96
CA ARG A 88 16.14 -6.67 7.73
C ARG A 88 14.94 -6.02 8.40
N ALA A 89 15.11 -5.56 9.64
CA ALA A 89 14.05 -4.88 10.37
C ALA A 89 13.71 -3.53 9.74
N GLU A 90 14.73 -2.80 9.26
CA GLU A 90 14.54 -1.54 8.53
C GLU A 90 13.72 -1.77 7.26
N LYS A 91 14.05 -2.81 6.47
CA LYS A 91 13.32 -3.12 5.24
C LYS A 91 11.90 -3.62 5.50
N ALA A 92 11.68 -4.39 6.56
CA ALA A 92 10.33 -4.81 6.96
C ALA A 92 9.46 -3.61 7.38
N ALA A 93 10.00 -2.69 8.18
CA ALA A 93 9.32 -1.46 8.57
C ALA A 93 9.05 -0.54 7.36
N ALA A 94 10.02 -0.43 6.45
CA ALA A 94 9.85 0.32 5.20
C ALA A 94 8.72 -0.26 4.33
N ALA A 95 8.56 -1.59 4.27
CA ALA A 95 7.47 -2.22 3.53
C ALA A 95 6.10 -1.78 4.05
N ALA A 96 5.91 -1.72 5.38
CA ALA A 96 4.67 -1.25 5.99
C ALA A 96 4.43 0.25 5.72
N SER A 97 5.47 1.08 5.87
CA SER A 97 5.40 2.52 5.60
C SER A 97 5.02 2.83 4.14
N GLU A 98 5.62 2.12 3.18
CA GLU A 98 5.31 2.27 1.76
C GLU A 98 3.88 1.79 1.42
N ALA A 99 3.38 0.76 2.10
CA ALA A 99 1.99 0.32 1.96
C ALA A 99 1.02 1.41 2.47
N ALA A 100 1.31 2.04 3.60
CA ALA A 100 0.54 3.17 4.12
C ALA A 100 0.60 4.38 3.16
N HIS A 101 1.75 4.67 2.56
CA HIS A 101 1.90 5.71 1.53
C HIS A 101 1.08 5.45 0.27
N ALA A 102 1.00 4.19 -0.16
CA ALA A 102 0.13 3.79 -1.27
C ALA A 102 -1.34 4.09 -0.93
N ALA A 103 -1.76 3.74 0.29
CA ALA A 103 -3.11 3.98 0.78
C ALA A 103 -3.42 5.48 0.87
N ALA A 104 -2.54 6.28 1.49
CA ALA A 104 -2.70 7.73 1.62
C ALA A 104 -2.88 8.41 0.25
N SER A 105 -2.04 8.04 -0.72
CA SER A 105 -2.13 8.56 -2.09
C SER A 105 -3.47 8.19 -2.73
N ALA A 106 -3.93 6.95 -2.52
CA ALA A 106 -5.19 6.48 -3.08
C ALA A 106 -6.42 7.15 -2.42
N TRP A 107 -6.39 7.43 -1.11
CA TRP A 107 -7.44 8.19 -0.41
C TRP A 107 -7.59 9.60 -0.95
N HIS A 108 -6.48 10.34 -1.12
CA HIS A 108 -6.53 11.69 -1.66
C HIS A 108 -7.20 11.72 -3.05
N LEU A 109 -7.02 10.67 -3.84
CA LEU A 109 -7.71 10.55 -5.12
C LEU A 109 -9.21 10.31 -4.96
N THR A 110 -9.63 9.44 -4.04
CA THR A 110 -11.05 9.13 -3.83
C THR A 110 -11.81 10.31 -3.26
N GLU A 111 -11.25 11.01 -2.27
CA GLU A 111 -11.85 12.21 -1.68
C GLU A 111 -12.02 13.32 -2.71
N SER A 112 -11.01 13.53 -3.56
CA SER A 112 -11.07 14.53 -4.64
C SER A 112 -12.22 14.24 -5.61
N ARG A 113 -12.47 12.96 -5.94
CA ARG A 113 -13.56 12.56 -6.84
C ARG A 113 -14.94 12.71 -6.19
N GLU A 114 -15.07 12.41 -4.90
CA GLU A 114 -16.32 12.57 -4.17
C GLU A 114 -16.70 14.05 -4.06
N ALA A 115 -15.72 14.92 -3.77
CA ALA A 115 -15.92 16.37 -3.76
C ALA A 115 -16.37 16.90 -5.15
N GLU A 116 -15.83 16.36 -6.24
CA GLU A 116 -16.25 16.73 -7.60
C GLU A 116 -17.69 16.33 -7.95
N GLN A 117 -18.22 15.25 -7.37
CA GLN A 117 -19.60 14.81 -7.61
C GLN A 117 -20.63 15.67 -6.86
N GLY A 118 -20.23 16.31 -5.75
CA GLY A 118 -21.10 17.16 -4.94
C GLY A 118 -21.24 18.61 -5.42
N GLU A 119 -20.31 19.13 -6.23
CA GLU A 119 -20.32 20.54 -6.63
C GLU A 119 -21.23 20.82 -7.86
N PRO A 120 -21.98 21.95 -7.86
CA PRO A 120 -22.78 22.37 -9.01
C PRO A 120 -21.94 22.49 -10.29
N ARG A 121 -22.36 21.80 -11.36
CA ARG A 121 -21.65 21.68 -12.64
C ARG A 121 -21.36 23.02 -13.35
N GLU A 122 -21.99 24.11 -12.95
CA GLU A 122 -22.02 25.38 -13.68
C GLU A 122 -20.74 26.23 -13.56
N LEU A 123 -19.83 25.94 -12.63
CA LEU A 123 -18.69 26.84 -12.34
C LEU A 123 -17.30 26.36 -12.78
N LYS A 124 -17.14 25.11 -13.24
CA LYS A 124 -15.82 24.58 -13.65
C LYS A 124 -15.58 24.73 -15.14
N THR A 125 -14.61 25.56 -15.51
CA THR A 125 -14.11 25.66 -16.88
C THR A 125 -13.60 24.31 -17.39
N THR A 126 -13.67 24.08 -18.70
CA THR A 126 -13.15 22.87 -19.34
C THR A 126 -11.66 22.65 -19.06
N GLU A 127 -10.89 23.73 -18.93
CA GLU A 127 -9.46 23.70 -18.62
C GLU A 127 -9.19 23.21 -17.19
N ALA A 128 -9.95 23.68 -16.19
CA ALA A 128 -9.82 23.21 -14.81
C ALA A 128 -10.06 21.70 -14.68
N ARG A 129 -11.07 21.17 -15.39
CA ARG A 129 -11.35 19.71 -15.41
C ARG A 129 -10.21 18.90 -16.02
N LYS A 130 -9.57 19.42 -17.07
CA LYS A 130 -8.44 18.75 -17.72
C LYS A 130 -7.22 18.70 -16.79
N SER A 131 -6.92 19.80 -16.09
CA SER A 131 -5.81 19.87 -15.14
C SER A 131 -6.03 18.95 -13.93
N LEU A 132 -7.25 18.91 -13.38
CA LEU A 132 -7.62 18.00 -12.28
C LEU A 132 -7.50 16.53 -12.70
N GLY A 133 -7.94 16.18 -13.91
CA GLY A 133 -7.77 14.82 -14.46
C GLY A 133 -6.30 14.40 -14.59
N GLY A 134 -5.40 15.32 -14.93
CA GLY A 134 -3.97 15.06 -14.96
C GLY A 134 -3.39 14.80 -13.57
N LEU A 135 -3.75 15.62 -12.58
CA LEU A 135 -3.29 15.45 -11.19
C LEU A 135 -3.80 14.13 -10.60
N ALA A 136 -5.05 13.77 -10.86
CA ALA A 136 -5.65 12.51 -10.47
C ALA A 136 -4.84 11.29 -10.96
N LEU A 137 -4.38 11.30 -12.21
CA LEU A 137 -3.57 10.22 -12.76
C LEU A 137 -2.17 10.16 -12.13
N VAL A 138 -1.55 11.31 -11.86
CA VAL A 138 -0.24 11.37 -11.18
C VAL A 138 -0.33 10.82 -9.76
N THR A 139 -1.39 11.14 -9.02
CA THR A 139 -1.63 10.62 -7.66
C THR A 139 -1.87 9.10 -7.68
N ALA A 140 -2.61 8.59 -8.67
CA ALA A 140 -2.80 7.15 -8.85
C ALA A 140 -1.46 6.44 -9.16
N ASP A 141 -0.63 7.03 -10.01
CA ASP A 141 0.69 6.49 -10.36
C ASP A 141 1.61 6.47 -9.14
N LEU A 142 1.51 7.47 -8.26
CA LEU A 142 2.24 7.50 -6.99
C LEU A 142 1.79 6.36 -6.07
N ALA A 143 0.48 6.11 -5.95
CA ALA A 143 -0.04 4.98 -5.18
C ALA A 143 0.52 3.64 -5.69
N ALA A 144 0.54 3.43 -7.02
CA ALA A 144 1.10 2.22 -7.63
C ALA A 144 2.61 2.07 -7.40
N ARG A 145 3.37 3.16 -7.44
CA ARG A 145 4.82 3.15 -7.17
C ARG A 145 5.13 2.83 -5.71
N ASN A 146 4.41 3.43 -4.76
CA ASN A 146 4.58 3.15 -3.34
C ASN A 146 4.19 1.70 -3.01
N ALA A 147 3.12 1.18 -3.62
CA ALA A 147 2.75 -0.22 -3.47
C ALA A 147 3.83 -1.18 -4.00
N PHE A 148 4.45 -0.84 -5.15
CA PHE A 148 5.60 -1.59 -5.66
C PHE A 148 6.82 -1.48 -4.74
N ALA A 149 7.10 -0.27 -4.21
CA ALA A 149 8.18 -0.05 -3.25
C ALA A 149 8.00 -0.89 -1.98
N ALA A 150 6.77 -1.02 -1.48
CA ALA A 150 6.44 -1.91 -0.36
C ALA A 150 6.79 -3.37 -0.66
N ALA A 151 6.42 -3.87 -1.84
CA ALA A 151 6.74 -5.22 -2.27
C ALA A 151 8.27 -5.45 -2.41
N VAL A 152 8.99 -4.47 -2.95
CA VAL A 152 10.46 -4.52 -3.05
C VAL A 152 11.12 -4.50 -1.67
N ALA A 153 10.67 -3.64 -0.76
CA ALA A 153 11.18 -3.58 0.61
C ALA A 153 10.93 -4.89 1.36
N ALA A 154 9.74 -5.48 1.20
CA ALA A 154 9.42 -6.79 1.76
C ALA A 154 10.33 -7.89 1.20
N TYR A 155 10.53 -7.93 -0.12
CA TYR A 155 11.47 -8.87 -0.74
C TYR A 155 12.90 -8.70 -0.22
N GLN A 156 13.36 -7.45 -0.03
CA GLN A 156 14.68 -7.18 0.54
C GLN A 156 14.80 -7.62 2.01
N ALA A 157 13.72 -7.50 2.80
CA ALA A 157 13.69 -7.90 4.21
C ALA A 157 13.91 -9.42 4.38
N VAL A 158 13.29 -10.24 3.53
CA VAL A 158 13.44 -11.71 3.56
C VAL A 158 14.76 -12.19 2.93
N GLY A 159 15.41 -11.34 2.13
CA GLY A 159 16.67 -11.61 1.46
C GLY A 159 16.52 -12.01 -0.02
N LEU A 160 17.53 -11.64 -0.81
CA LEU A 160 17.63 -12.01 -2.23
C LEU A 160 17.62 -13.55 -2.32
N ASN A 161 16.71 -14.13 -3.10
CA ASN A 161 16.46 -15.57 -3.29
C ASN A 161 15.42 -16.22 -2.37
N ASN A 162 14.56 -15.45 -1.69
CA ASN A 162 13.38 -16.04 -1.06
C ASN A 162 12.30 -16.34 -2.13
N GLU A 163 12.33 -17.56 -2.67
CA GLU A 163 11.39 -18.01 -3.70
C GLU A 163 9.96 -18.12 -3.18
N ASP A 164 9.79 -18.49 -1.91
CA ASP A 164 8.49 -18.65 -1.26
C ASP A 164 7.74 -17.32 -1.17
N PHE A 165 8.43 -16.25 -0.74
CA PHE A 165 7.87 -14.90 -0.72
C PHE A 165 7.44 -14.46 -2.12
N THR A 166 8.29 -14.70 -3.12
CA THR A 166 8.01 -14.31 -4.51
C THR A 166 6.80 -15.07 -5.06
N ALA A 167 6.72 -16.37 -4.81
CA ALA A 167 5.60 -17.21 -5.23
C ALA A 167 4.30 -16.77 -4.57
N ALA A 168 4.32 -16.48 -3.26
CA ALA A 168 3.16 -16.01 -2.52
C ALA A 168 2.69 -14.61 -2.96
N ALA A 169 3.61 -13.67 -3.20
CA ALA A 169 3.26 -12.35 -3.72
C ALA A 169 2.65 -12.45 -5.13
N LEU A 170 3.23 -13.25 -6.03
CA LEU A 170 2.67 -13.47 -7.37
C LEU A 170 1.30 -14.15 -7.32
N HIS A 171 1.09 -15.09 -6.40
CA HIS A 171 -0.21 -15.70 -6.17
C HIS A 171 -1.26 -14.65 -5.78
N ASP A 172 -0.96 -13.79 -4.81
CA ASP A 172 -1.88 -12.71 -4.41
C ASP A 172 -2.22 -11.79 -5.59
N TYR A 173 -1.21 -11.42 -6.40
CA TYR A 173 -1.41 -10.58 -7.59
C TYR A 173 -2.34 -11.25 -8.61
N ASP A 174 -2.11 -12.53 -8.91
CA ASP A 174 -2.92 -13.30 -9.85
C ASP A 174 -4.37 -13.46 -9.34
N GLU A 175 -4.56 -13.68 -8.04
CA GLU A 175 -5.90 -13.74 -7.43
C GLU A 175 -6.61 -12.39 -7.47
N LEU A 176 -5.91 -11.29 -7.19
CA LEU A 176 -6.47 -9.93 -7.32
C LEU A 176 -6.95 -9.63 -8.74
N LEU A 177 -6.22 -10.08 -9.76
CA LEU A 177 -6.66 -9.97 -11.16
C LEU A 177 -7.92 -10.79 -11.44
N ARG A 178 -8.03 -12.00 -10.87
CA ARG A 178 -9.17 -12.90 -11.05
C ARG A 178 -10.46 -12.37 -10.43
N LEU A 179 -10.37 -11.61 -9.34
CA LEU A 179 -11.53 -11.07 -8.62
C LEU A 179 -12.26 -9.96 -9.38
N LYS A 180 -11.66 -9.36 -10.42
CA LYS A 180 -12.30 -8.33 -11.28
C LYS A 180 -12.91 -7.16 -10.50
N LEU A 181 -12.19 -6.65 -9.51
CA LEU A 181 -12.64 -5.59 -8.59
C LEU A 181 -12.78 -4.21 -9.24
N GLY A 182 -12.65 -4.07 -10.56
CA GLY A 182 -12.69 -2.78 -11.26
C GLY A 182 -11.46 -2.57 -12.13
N ARG A 183 -11.16 -1.30 -12.43
CA ARG A 183 -10.09 -0.89 -13.36
C ARG A 183 -9.28 0.28 -12.82
N TYR A 184 -7.99 0.31 -13.14
CA TYR A 184 -7.15 1.46 -12.88
C TYR A 184 -7.59 2.68 -13.72
N PRO A 185 -7.52 3.93 -13.20
CA PRO A 185 -7.15 4.35 -11.85
C PRO A 185 -8.36 4.56 -10.92
N GLU A 186 -9.41 3.74 -11.04
CA GLU A 186 -10.57 3.80 -10.13
C GLU A 186 -10.24 3.11 -8.81
N ALA A 187 -10.99 3.44 -7.75
CA ALA A 187 -10.83 2.81 -6.44
C ALA A 187 -11.05 1.30 -6.52
N GLY A 188 -12.06 0.85 -7.28
CA GLY A 188 -12.51 -0.53 -7.34
C GLY A 188 -13.36 -0.94 -6.13
N ASP A 189 -13.84 -2.17 -6.18
CA ASP A 189 -14.61 -2.80 -5.11
C ASP A 189 -13.71 -3.06 -3.88
N PRO A 190 -14.25 -2.95 -2.66
CA PRO A 190 -13.54 -3.30 -1.44
C PRO A 190 -13.06 -4.76 -1.43
N ILE A 191 -11.89 -4.99 -0.82
CA ILE A 191 -11.34 -6.32 -0.56
C ILE A 191 -10.68 -6.37 0.81
N ASP A 192 -10.94 -7.44 1.56
CA ASP A 192 -10.23 -7.73 2.82
C ASP A 192 -8.86 -8.38 2.50
N PRO A 193 -7.73 -7.69 2.74
CA PRO A 193 -6.40 -8.27 2.50
C PRO A 193 -5.93 -9.20 3.62
N SER A 194 -6.66 -9.32 4.73
CA SER A 194 -6.26 -10.10 5.89
C SER A 194 -6.10 -11.59 5.56
N PRO A 195 -5.44 -12.39 6.44
CA PRO A 195 -5.33 -13.83 6.27
C PRO A 195 -6.66 -14.60 6.20
N ARG A 196 -7.77 -13.95 6.59
CA ARG A 196 -9.13 -14.51 6.54
C ARG A 196 -9.92 -14.04 5.31
N GLY A 197 -9.37 -13.11 4.55
CA GLY A 197 -9.98 -12.56 3.35
C GLY A 197 -9.91 -13.53 2.14
N PRO A 198 -10.42 -13.09 0.98
CA PRO A 198 -10.48 -13.91 -0.24
C PRO A 198 -9.12 -14.32 -0.80
N LEU A 199 -8.02 -13.68 -0.38
CA LEU A 199 -6.67 -14.02 -0.79
C LEU A 199 -6.05 -15.14 0.05
N GLY A 200 -6.75 -15.61 1.09
CA GLY A 200 -6.32 -16.71 1.92
C GLY A 200 -5.16 -16.37 2.87
N PRO A 201 -4.56 -17.40 3.50
CA PRO A 201 -3.49 -17.23 4.49
C PRO A 201 -2.22 -16.59 3.89
N LEU A 202 -1.37 -16.05 4.77
CA LEU A 202 -0.10 -15.39 4.41
C LEU A 202 1.09 -16.33 4.36
#